data_AF-A0A3B8RBR8-F1
#
_entry.id   AF-A0A3B8RBR8-F1
#
_cell.length_a   1.000
_cell.length_b   1.000
_cell.length_c   1.000
_cell.angle_alpha   90.00
_cell.angle_beta   90.00
_cell.angle_gamma   90.00
#
_symmetry.space_group_name_H-M   'P 1'
#
loop_
_entity.id
_entity.type
_entity.pdbx_description
1 polymer ?
#
loop_
_entity_poly.entity_id
_entity_poly.type
_entity_poly.pdbx_seq_one_letter_code
_entity_poly.pdbx_strand_id
1 'polypeptide(L)' 'MTQAIAAVAIGAGVAGASPAALAQKQYGPGVTDKEIKIGNIMPYSGPASAYGAIGKAAA' A
#
# COMPACT_ATOMS: atom_id res chain seq x y z
N MET A 1 -2.04 -43.90 -37.05
CA MET A 1 -2.68 -42.62 -37.38
C MET A 1 -3.87 -42.42 -36.44
N THR A 2 -3.58 -42.11 -35.17
CA THR A 2 -4.61 -42.09 -34.12
C THR A 2 -4.16 -41.20 -32.95
N GLN A 3 -4.29 -39.88 -33.06
CA GLN A 3 -4.29 -38.94 -31.91
C GLN A 3 -4.85 -37.59 -32.40
N ALA A 4 -6.15 -37.51 -32.72
CA ALA A 4 -6.77 -36.26 -33.20
C ALA A 4 -8.06 -35.90 -32.43
N ILE A 5 -8.26 -36.40 -31.21
CA ILE A 5 -9.42 -36.07 -30.37
C ILE A 5 -8.97 -35.96 -28.91
N ALA A 6 -8.21 -34.92 -28.56
CA ALA A 6 -7.98 -34.55 -27.15
C ALA A 6 -7.38 -33.14 -26.96
N ALA A 7 -7.65 -32.17 -27.85
CA ALA A 7 -7.04 -30.83 -27.76
C ALA A 7 -8.05 -29.70 -27.50
N VAL A 8 -9.23 -30.00 -26.96
CA VAL A 8 -10.22 -28.98 -26.54
C VAL A 8 -10.76 -29.34 -25.15
N ALA A 9 -9.93 -29.23 -24.12
CA ALA A 9 -10.40 -29.30 -22.72
C ALA A 9 -9.45 -28.70 -21.68
N ILE A 10 -8.48 -27.85 -22.07
CA ILE A 10 -7.58 -27.19 -21.10
C ILE A 10 -7.52 -25.71 -21.44
N GLY A 11 -8.64 -25.01 -21.27
CA GLY A 11 -8.72 -23.57 -21.55
C GLY A 11 -9.80 -22.83 -20.77
N ALA A 12 -10.42 -23.44 -19.76
CA ALA A 12 -11.56 -22.86 -19.05
C ALA A 12 -11.42 -22.87 -17.52
N GLY A 13 -10.20 -22.98 -16.98
CA GLY A 13 -9.95 -23.11 -15.54
C GLY A 13 -9.08 -22.04 -14.89
N VAL A 14 -8.61 -21.02 -15.64
CA VAL A 14 -7.68 -19.99 -15.11
C VAL A 14 -8.29 -18.57 -15.18
N ALA A 15 -9.60 -18.45 -15.38
CA ALA A 15 -10.28 -17.14 -15.38
C ALA A 15 -10.77 -16.69 -13.99
N GLY A 16 -10.58 -17.51 -12.95
CA GLY A 16 -11.11 -17.26 -11.60
C GLY A 16 -10.08 -17.28 -10.46
N ALA A 17 -8.80 -17.56 -10.74
CA ALA A 17 -7.75 -17.48 -9.75
C ALA A 17 -7.26 -16.03 -9.64
N SER A 18 -8.12 -15.12 -9.20
CA SER A 18 -7.64 -13.89 -8.58
C SER A 18 -6.83 -14.36 -7.36
N PRO A 19 -5.50 -14.16 -7.30
CA PRO A 19 -4.83 -14.35 -6.03
C PRO A 19 -5.60 -13.48 -5.04
N ALA A 20 -6.10 -14.09 -3.95
CA ALA A 20 -6.62 -13.31 -2.85
C ALA A 20 -5.52 -12.29 -2.57
N ALA A 21 -5.82 -11.00 -2.78
CA ALA A 21 -4.90 -9.93 -2.50
C ALA A 21 -4.72 -9.95 -0.99
N LEU A 22 -3.81 -10.80 -0.53
CA LEU A 22 -3.35 -10.77 0.83
C LEU A 22 -2.65 -9.43 0.87
N ALA A 23 -3.33 -8.43 1.42
CA ALA A 23 -2.70 -7.18 1.81
C ALA A 23 -1.56 -7.60 2.73
N GLN A 24 -0.39 -7.81 2.15
CA GLN A 24 0.84 -7.98 2.91
C GLN A 24 0.85 -6.75 3.78
N LYS A 25 0.82 -6.95 5.10
CA LYS A 25 0.99 -5.88 6.08
C LYS A 25 2.40 -5.32 5.91
N GLN A 26 2.62 -4.64 4.79
CA GLN A 26 3.86 -4.04 4.37
C GLN A 26 3.94 -2.73 5.13
N TYR A 27 4.20 -2.87 6.42
CA TYR A 27 4.44 -1.76 7.29
C TYR A 27 5.82 -1.20 6.99
N GLY A 28 5.83 -0.07 6.29
CA GLY A 28 7.02 0.77 6.19
C GLY A 28 7.39 1.38 7.55
N PRO A 29 8.58 1.99 7.68
CA PRO A 29 8.98 2.66 8.91
C PRO A 29 7.92 3.68 9.36
N GLY A 30 7.42 3.54 10.59
CA GLY A 30 6.39 4.44 11.14
C GLY A 30 4.95 4.09 10.80
N VAL A 31 4.67 2.93 10.20
CA VAL A 31 3.31 2.41 9.98
C VAL A 31 3.12 1.18 10.84
N THR A 32 2.02 1.11 11.58
CA THR A 32 1.57 -0.09 12.30
C THR A 32 0.05 -0.20 12.15
N ASP A 33 -0.51 -1.35 12.50
CA ASP A 33 -1.96 -1.58 12.51
C ASP A 33 -2.78 -0.55 13.30
N LYS A 34 -2.14 0.17 14.25
CA LYS A 34 -2.82 1.05 15.21
C LYS A 34 -2.36 2.50 15.13
N GLU A 35 -1.21 2.76 14.51
CA GLU A 35 -0.58 4.08 14.47
C GLU A 35 0.16 4.28 13.16
N ILE A 36 0.01 5.48 12.60
CA ILE A 36 0.76 5.95 11.43
C ILE A 36 1.46 7.25 11.84
N LYS A 37 2.79 7.26 11.76
CA LYS A 37 3.59 8.45 12.07
C LYS A 37 3.48 9.45 10.93
N ILE A 38 3.00 10.65 11.22
CA ILE A 38 2.97 11.79 10.30
C ILE A 38 4.11 12.74 10.68
N GLY A 39 5.01 12.99 9.74
CA GLY A 39 6.07 13.97 9.91
C GLY A 39 5.55 15.40 9.77
N ASN A 40 6.15 16.33 10.49
CA ASN A 40 5.81 17.75 10.42
C ASN A 40 7.03 18.57 9.96
N ILE A 41 6.83 19.44 8.97
CA ILE A 41 7.89 20.21 8.30
C ILE A 41 7.96 21.69 8.73
N MET A 42 7.16 22.09 9.71
CA MET A 42 7.03 23.50 10.10
C MET A 42 8.32 24.04 10.73
N PRO A 43 8.70 25.29 10.44
CA PRO A 43 9.88 25.92 11.03
C PRO A 43 9.59 26.24 12.49
N TYR A 44 10.33 25.61 13.39
CA TYR A 44 10.28 25.87 14.83
C TYR A 44 11.51 26.62 15.35
N SER A 45 12.45 26.94 14.46
CA SER A 45 13.67 27.67 14.75
C SER A 45 14.01 28.68 13.64
N GLY A 46 14.82 29.68 13.99
CA GLY A 46 15.22 30.76 13.09
C GLY A 46 14.15 31.85 12.87
N PRO A 47 14.33 32.75 11.90
CA PRO A 47 13.49 33.94 11.71
C PRO A 47 12.04 33.61 11.32
N ALA A 48 11.80 32.45 10.71
CA ALA A 48 10.46 32.00 10.31
C ALA A 48 9.72 31.18 11.39
N SER A 49 10.27 31.05 12.60
CA SER A 49 9.67 30.25 13.70
C SER A 49 8.25 30.67 14.09
N ALA A 50 7.86 31.91 13.79
CA ALA A 50 6.52 32.42 14.06
C ALA A 50 5.42 31.55 13.42
N TYR A 51 5.68 30.96 12.24
CA TYR A 51 4.74 30.06 11.60
C TYR A 51 4.66 28.69 12.28
N GLY A 52 5.64 28.31 13.09
CA GLY A 52 5.61 27.10 13.91
C GLY A 52 4.40 27.04 14.84
N ALA A 53 3.82 28.18 15.24
CA ALA A 53 2.57 28.20 16.00
C ALA A 53 1.41 27.49 15.27
N ILE A 54 1.34 27.61 13.94
CA ILE A 54 0.36 26.92 13.10
C ILE A 54 0.64 25.41 13.10
N GLY A 55 1.91 25.04 12.98
CA GLY A 55 2.34 23.64 13.06
C GLY A 55 2.00 22.98 14.39
N LYS A 56 2.11 23.72 15.50
CA LYS A 56 1.70 23.22 16.83
C LYS A 56 0.18 23.12 16.96
N ALA A 57 -0.57 24.03 16.36
CA ALA A 57 -2.03 23.99 16.40
C ALA A 57 -2.61 22.87 15.54
N ALA A 58 -1.89 22.43 14.50
CA ALA A 58 -2.25 21.34 13.61
C ALA A 58 -1.69 19.97 14.04
N ALA A 59 -0.94 19.92 15.15
CA ALA A 59 -0.32 18.70 15.70
C ALA A 59 -1.24 17.95 16.66
#